data_AF-A0A8B6G5K1-F1
#
_entry.id   AF-A0A8B6G5K1-F1
#
_cell.length_a   1.000
_cell.length_b   1.000
_cell.length_c   1.000
_cell.angle_alpha   90.00
_cell.angle_beta   90.00
_cell.angle_gamma   90.00
#
_symmetry.space_group_name_H-M   'P 1'
#
loop_
_entity.id
_entity.type
_entity.pdbx_description
1 polymer ?
#
loop_
_entity_poly.entity_id
_entity_poly.type
_entity_poly.pdbx_seq_one_letter_code
_entity_poly.pdbx_strand_id
1 'polypeptide(L)'
;MTAIGLTSSLRLHFKTENVIRNIDLKTNIGKLVSALQFERYKSSLYISEVGEYTKTDLLSVYQDTDIALKQLYTWPVSSTNQTKELQSHEKYRSHLLKHRNALLLSKSTFTGEIFFYSNDIEIFISSLYATIGEEETGFIWKLLIAFQELLMGRDYIDRELSYGIYFYSKGSFLNISNYLLFMESQDIANTCLEAARQYSDVIDETYKDSLHMLNTTQKEIDRMRSEVRSNKFSIPEGSAELVQTWISKMNVYRKVMENIQQALTVKIDTVLQKRADIVFNGLVTSVAVFIVVAIFSPFLIYSAYLLTSRIQQYSFKIAEKTQALNRNKKQSDALLYQLLPQPVAEKLKRNKFVNAEQFSDCTILFSDIVGFTSLSSRSSPYQVVEMLNTLFSCFDCRLSYYDVYKLETIGDGYMVVSGVPTRNGTRHASEIASLALDILHHTKQLKLPQFPGMNYKIRIGCHSGPVVAGVVGSKNPKYCLFGSTVRVAELMESSSETNKIQVSATLKRLLSNIGGFEISERINGSLTNTMKAILEEHSLSPKTYWLTGTDHSSNTTDTSSLSTVSIISEQ
;
A
#
# COMPACT_ATOMS: atom_id res chain seq x y z
N MET A 1 -1.25 12.99 0.11
CA MET A 1 -1.15 14.43 0.47
C MET A 1 0.26 14.68 0.98
N THR A 2 1.13 15.11 0.07
CA THR A 2 2.59 15.02 0.17
C THR A 2 3.21 16.37 0.50
N ALA A 3 4.53 16.41 0.72
CA ALA A 3 5.32 17.64 0.85
C ALA A 3 4.97 18.73 -0.19
N ILE A 4 4.46 18.35 -1.36
CA ILE A 4 3.96 19.23 -2.44
C ILE A 4 2.79 20.13 -1.96
N GLY A 5 1.90 19.62 -1.10
CA GLY A 5 0.80 20.42 -0.53
C GLY A 5 1.27 21.42 0.53
N LEU A 6 2.33 21.09 1.27
CA LEU A 6 2.93 22.00 2.23
C LEU A 6 3.73 23.10 1.53
N THR A 7 4.50 22.76 0.50
CA THR A 7 5.28 23.74 -0.28
C THR A 7 4.38 24.71 -1.02
N SER A 8 3.25 24.25 -1.57
CA SER A 8 2.26 25.14 -2.19
C SER A 8 1.63 26.09 -1.18
N SER A 9 1.27 25.60 0.02
CA SER A 9 0.71 26.41 1.10
C SER A 9 1.72 27.46 1.61
N LEU A 10 2.99 27.10 1.78
CA LEU A 10 4.08 28.02 2.15
C LEU A 10 4.29 29.09 1.07
N ARG A 11 4.35 28.71 -0.20
CA ARG A 11 4.51 29.65 -1.31
C ARG A 11 3.36 30.66 -1.36
N LEU A 12 2.13 30.21 -1.12
CA LEU A 12 0.96 31.07 -1.07
C LEU A 12 1.00 32.04 0.12
N HIS A 13 1.47 31.57 1.29
CA HIS A 13 1.67 32.42 2.47
C HIS A 13 2.66 33.54 2.21
N PHE A 14 3.87 33.22 1.73
CA PHE A 14 4.88 34.23 1.39
C PHE A 14 4.39 35.21 0.31
N LYS A 15 3.70 34.73 -0.72
CA LYS A 15 3.11 35.60 -1.74
C LYS A 15 2.10 36.56 -1.12
N THR A 16 1.25 36.09 -0.22
CA THR A 16 0.24 36.92 0.46
C THR A 16 0.89 37.95 1.38
N GLU A 17 1.93 37.58 2.11
CA GLU A 17 2.67 38.49 2.98
C GLU A 17 3.35 39.62 2.19
N ASN A 18 3.95 39.30 1.05
CA ASN A 18 4.52 40.32 0.15
C ASN A 18 3.44 41.29 -0.38
N VAL A 19 2.27 40.76 -0.75
CA VAL A 19 1.13 41.60 -1.17
C VAL A 19 0.69 42.54 -0.06
N ILE A 20 0.60 42.07 1.19
CA ILE A 20 0.24 42.90 2.35
C ILE A 20 1.25 44.03 2.55
N ARG A 21 2.56 43.71 2.56
CA ARG A 21 3.61 44.72 2.68
C ARG A 21 3.52 45.76 1.56
N ASN A 22 3.33 45.31 0.31
CA ASN A 22 3.19 46.21 -0.83
C ASN A 22 1.97 47.14 -0.69
N ILE A 23 0.88 46.69 -0.08
CA ILE A 23 -0.32 47.53 0.11
C ILE A 23 -0.14 48.49 1.30
N ASP A 24 0.54 48.07 2.36
CA ASP A 24 0.89 48.98 3.46
C ASP A 24 1.78 50.13 2.97
N LEU A 25 2.77 49.83 2.11
CA LEU A 25 3.55 50.86 1.42
C LEU A 25 2.66 51.84 0.65
N LYS A 26 1.72 51.34 -0.14
CA LYS A 26 0.79 52.18 -0.92
C LYS A 26 -0.07 53.08 -0.04
N THR A 27 -0.52 52.55 1.09
CA THR A 27 -1.29 53.31 2.09
C THR A 27 -0.44 54.42 2.71
N ASN A 28 0.83 54.14 3.04
CA ASN A 28 1.75 55.14 3.59
C ASN A 28 2.15 56.22 2.55
N ILE A 29 2.29 55.87 1.28
CA ILE A 29 2.45 56.87 0.20
C ILE A 29 1.21 57.76 0.10
N GLY A 30 0.01 57.19 0.21
CA GLY A 30 -1.24 57.98 0.23
C GLY A 30 -1.31 58.99 1.39
N LYS A 31 -0.74 58.64 2.55
CA LYS A 31 -0.59 59.57 3.69
C LYS A 31 0.40 60.69 3.38
N LEU A 32 1.55 60.39 2.78
CA LEU A 32 2.52 61.40 2.34
C LEU A 32 1.89 62.36 1.31
N VAL A 33 1.20 61.82 0.31
CA VAL A 33 0.48 62.63 -0.69
C VAL A 33 -0.53 63.55 0.00
N SER A 34 -1.31 63.03 0.95
CA SER A 34 -2.25 63.85 1.72
C SER A 34 -1.56 64.97 2.52
N ALA A 35 -0.38 64.70 3.10
CA ALA A 35 0.40 65.71 3.81
C ALA A 35 0.95 66.81 2.87
N LEU A 36 1.50 66.41 1.70
CA LEU A 36 1.97 67.33 0.67
C LEU A 36 0.84 68.20 0.09
N GLN A 37 -0.35 67.61 -0.10
CA GLN A 37 -1.55 68.35 -0.51
C GLN A 37 -1.92 69.42 0.52
N PHE A 38 -1.86 69.08 1.81
CA PHE A 38 -2.13 70.02 2.89
C PHE A 38 -1.07 71.12 2.98
N GLU A 39 0.19 70.77 2.78
CA GLU A 39 1.30 71.71 2.74
C GLU A 39 1.14 72.71 1.58
N ARG A 40 0.81 72.22 0.38
CA ARG A 40 0.50 73.07 -0.80
C ARG A 40 -0.62 74.07 -0.49
N TYR A 41 -1.70 73.60 0.12
CA TYR A 41 -2.84 74.42 0.53
C TYR A 41 -2.44 75.51 1.55
N LYS A 42 -1.67 75.18 2.59
CA LYS A 42 -1.23 76.18 3.57
C LYS A 42 -0.21 77.15 2.99
N SER A 43 0.70 76.70 2.12
CA SER A 43 1.65 77.55 1.41
C SER A 43 0.94 78.54 0.49
N SER A 44 -0.13 78.11 -0.18
CA SER A 44 -0.94 78.97 -1.04
C SER A 44 -1.66 80.06 -0.25
N LEU A 45 -2.20 79.72 0.92
CA LEU A 45 -2.81 80.68 1.84
C LEU A 45 -1.80 81.71 2.38
N TYR A 46 -0.59 81.27 2.72
CA TYR A 46 0.50 82.15 3.19
C TYR A 46 0.95 83.16 2.11
N ILE A 47 1.15 82.72 0.85
CA ILE A 47 1.51 83.62 -0.26
C ILE A 47 0.39 84.58 -0.63
N SER A 48 -0.87 84.16 -0.49
CA SER A 48 -2.01 85.03 -0.77
C SER A 48 -2.16 86.18 0.24
N GLU A 49 -1.25 86.32 1.22
CA GLU A 49 -1.18 87.41 2.20
C GLU A 49 -2.44 87.53 3.08
N VAL A 50 -3.19 86.44 3.22
CA VAL A 50 -4.44 86.41 3.99
C VAL A 50 -4.12 86.20 5.48
N GLY A 51 -3.56 87.24 6.13
CA GLY A 51 -3.44 87.37 7.59
C GLY A 51 -2.13 86.87 8.24
N GLU A 52 -1.75 87.50 9.37
CA GLU A 52 -0.51 87.25 10.13
C GLU A 52 -0.42 85.84 10.78
N TYR A 53 -1.56 85.15 10.99
CA TYR A 53 -1.61 83.84 11.67
C TYR A 53 -1.31 82.64 10.76
N THR A 54 -1.07 82.85 9.47
CA THR A 54 -0.86 81.77 8.48
C THR A 54 0.50 81.07 8.61
N LYS A 55 1.50 81.75 9.18
CA LYS A 55 2.86 81.22 9.32
C LYS A 55 2.98 80.11 10.38
N THR A 56 2.31 80.25 11.52
CA THR A 56 2.32 79.23 12.58
C THR A 56 1.66 77.94 12.11
N ASP A 57 0.53 78.06 11.42
CA ASP A 57 -0.16 76.95 10.80
C ASP A 57 0.71 76.24 9.76
N LEU A 58 1.37 77.00 8.89
CA LEU A 58 2.26 76.46 7.86
C LEU A 58 3.42 75.65 8.46
N LEU A 59 4.05 76.16 9.54
CA LEU A 59 5.13 75.44 10.22
C LEU A 59 4.67 74.14 10.88
N SER A 60 3.43 74.08 11.38
CA SER A 60 2.87 72.84 11.92
C SER A 60 2.72 71.76 10.84
N VAL A 61 2.26 72.14 9.65
CA VAL A 61 2.08 71.20 8.53
C VAL A 61 3.41 70.66 8.03
N TYR A 62 4.49 71.44 8.05
CA TYR A 62 5.83 70.94 7.72
C TYR A 62 6.26 69.78 8.63
N GLN A 63 5.87 69.81 9.91
CA GLN A 63 6.17 68.73 10.85
C GLN A 63 5.37 67.47 10.48
N ASP A 64 4.10 67.62 10.15
CA ASP A 64 3.24 66.50 9.74
C ASP A 64 3.75 65.82 8.45
N THR A 65 4.17 66.61 7.45
CA THR A 65 4.80 66.08 6.23
C THR A 65 6.11 65.37 6.54
N ASP A 66 6.95 65.91 7.41
CA ASP A 66 8.20 65.27 7.83
C ASP A 66 7.95 63.94 8.58
N ILE A 67 6.85 63.84 9.34
CA ILE A 67 6.42 62.59 9.98
C ILE A 67 5.97 61.58 8.93
N ALA A 68 5.11 61.99 7.98
CA ALA A 68 4.64 61.12 6.91
C ALA A 68 5.80 60.59 6.04
N LEU A 69 6.79 61.44 5.75
CA LEU A 69 7.99 61.07 5.00
C LEU A 69 8.84 60.02 5.74
N LYS A 70 8.92 60.08 7.08
CA LYS A 70 9.65 59.08 7.90
C LYS A 70 8.95 57.73 7.96
N GLN A 71 7.64 57.66 7.75
CA GLN A 71 6.87 56.42 7.79
C GLN A 71 7.06 55.54 6.54
N LEU A 72 7.67 56.09 5.49
CA LEU A 72 8.03 55.33 4.29
C LEU A 72 9.30 54.51 4.53
N TYR A 73 9.16 53.19 4.65
CA TYR A 73 10.30 52.29 4.86
C TYR A 73 11.06 51.98 3.56
N THR A 74 10.39 52.04 2.41
CA THR A 74 10.96 51.89 1.06
C THR A 74 10.64 53.11 0.22
N TRP A 75 11.63 53.57 -0.56
CA TRP A 75 11.44 54.69 -1.46
C TRP A 75 10.64 54.25 -2.70
N PRO A 76 9.49 54.89 -3.02
CA PRO A 76 8.54 54.35 -3.99
C PRO A 76 8.89 54.70 -5.45
N VAL A 77 9.77 55.67 -5.66
CA VAL A 77 10.08 56.20 -6.98
C VAL A 77 11.21 55.42 -7.66
N SER A 78 10.98 54.94 -8.88
CA SER A 78 11.98 54.26 -9.71
C SER A 78 13.06 55.24 -10.21
N SER A 79 14.32 54.79 -10.22
CA SER A 79 15.48 55.58 -10.63
C SER A 79 15.56 55.89 -12.14
N THR A 80 14.70 55.29 -12.96
CA THR A 80 14.88 55.24 -14.41
C THR A 80 14.43 56.48 -15.20
N ASN A 81 13.63 57.40 -14.64
CA ASN A 81 13.04 58.49 -15.46
C ASN A 81 12.83 59.84 -14.74
N GLN A 82 13.57 60.16 -13.67
CA GLN A 82 13.23 61.31 -12.82
C GLN A 82 14.40 62.19 -12.33
N THR A 83 14.03 63.36 -11.82
CA THR A 83 14.92 64.41 -11.29
C THR A 83 15.79 63.88 -10.14
N LYS A 84 17.02 64.39 -10.02
CA LYS A 84 18.03 63.88 -9.06
C LYS A 84 17.55 63.98 -7.61
N GLU A 85 16.65 64.92 -7.35
CA GLU A 85 16.07 65.29 -6.07
C GLU A 85 15.10 64.24 -5.51
N LEU A 86 14.48 63.41 -6.36
CA LEU A 86 13.48 62.41 -6.00
C LEU A 86 14.03 60.97 -5.93
N GLN A 87 15.35 60.81 -5.78
CA GLN A 87 16.00 59.48 -5.78
C GLN A 87 16.08 58.79 -4.41
N SER A 88 15.93 59.54 -3.32
CA SER A 88 16.00 58.97 -1.97
C SER A 88 15.27 59.86 -0.96
N HIS A 89 14.95 59.27 0.19
CA HIS A 89 14.38 59.98 1.35
C HIS A 89 15.15 61.26 1.70
N GLU A 90 16.48 61.17 1.81
CA GLU A 90 17.32 62.30 2.22
C GLU A 90 17.36 63.42 1.19
N LYS A 91 17.42 63.05 -0.10
CA LYS A 91 17.43 64.02 -1.20
C LYS A 91 16.10 64.75 -1.30
N TYR A 92 14.99 64.03 -1.19
CA TYR A 92 13.67 64.64 -1.23
C TYR A 92 13.41 65.54 -0.02
N ARG A 93 13.82 65.10 1.18
CA ARG A 93 13.75 65.95 2.38
C ARG A 93 14.56 67.24 2.22
N SER A 94 15.74 67.15 1.63
CA SER A 94 16.58 68.31 1.32
C SER A 94 15.94 69.22 0.28
N HIS A 95 15.26 68.64 -0.72
CA HIS A 95 14.50 69.36 -1.74
C HIS A 95 13.35 70.16 -1.13
N LEU A 96 12.51 69.53 -0.30
CA LEU A 96 11.45 70.19 0.47
C LEU A 96 11.99 71.30 1.36
N LEU A 97 13.07 71.05 2.12
CA LEU A 97 13.64 72.05 3.02
C LEU A 97 14.13 73.29 2.27
N LYS A 98 14.79 73.10 1.11
CA LYS A 98 15.28 74.20 0.28
C LYS A 98 14.12 75.04 -0.26
N HIS A 99 13.04 74.38 -0.66
CA HIS A 99 11.83 75.02 -1.15
C HIS A 99 11.10 75.82 -0.06
N ARG A 100 10.86 75.21 1.10
CA ARG A 100 10.28 75.86 2.29
C ARG A 100 11.05 77.12 2.71
N ASN A 101 12.38 77.09 2.65
CA ASN A 101 13.21 78.25 2.93
C ASN A 101 13.08 79.35 1.86
N ALA A 102 12.95 79.00 0.59
CA ALA A 102 12.73 79.98 -0.48
C ALA A 102 11.40 80.72 -0.33
N LEU A 103 10.35 79.98 0.07
CA LEU A 103 9.03 80.53 0.38
C LEU A 103 9.09 81.56 1.53
N LEU A 104 9.75 81.21 2.64
CA LEU A 104 9.88 82.09 3.81
C LEU A 104 10.74 83.35 3.53
N LEU A 105 11.59 83.31 2.51
CA LEU A 105 12.37 84.46 2.03
C LEU A 105 11.63 85.28 0.96
N SER A 106 10.34 85.01 0.73
CA SER A 106 9.49 85.65 -0.29
C SER A 106 10.05 85.56 -1.71
N LYS A 107 10.76 84.48 -2.03
CA LYS A 107 11.33 84.24 -3.37
C LYS A 107 10.41 83.42 -4.28
N SER A 108 9.29 82.92 -3.74
CA SER A 108 8.34 82.06 -4.46
C SER A 108 7.14 82.84 -4.99
N THR A 109 6.63 82.44 -6.15
CA THR A 109 5.34 82.93 -6.69
C THR A 109 4.23 81.93 -6.39
N PHE A 110 2.97 82.38 -6.34
CA PHE A 110 1.82 81.50 -6.13
C PHE A 110 1.81 80.32 -7.13
N THR A 111 1.96 80.62 -8.43
CA THR A 111 1.98 79.58 -9.48
C THR A 111 3.18 78.64 -9.31
N GLY A 112 4.35 79.16 -8.91
CA GLY A 112 5.54 78.35 -8.63
C GLY A 112 5.35 77.38 -7.46
N GLU A 113 4.67 77.80 -6.39
CA GLU A 113 4.34 76.94 -5.26
C GLU A 113 3.37 75.82 -5.64
N ILE A 114 2.27 76.16 -6.32
CA ILE A 114 1.31 75.14 -6.76
C ILE A 114 1.98 74.14 -7.68
N PHE A 115 2.80 74.60 -8.62
CA PHE A 115 3.51 73.74 -9.56
C PHE A 115 4.50 72.80 -8.86
N PHE A 116 5.29 73.29 -7.91
CA PHE A 116 6.25 72.49 -7.15
C PHE A 116 5.60 71.27 -6.50
N TYR A 117 4.60 71.50 -5.64
CA TYR A 117 3.93 70.39 -4.93
C TYR A 117 3.13 69.51 -5.89
N SER A 118 2.50 70.09 -6.91
CA SER A 118 1.69 69.32 -7.86
C SER A 118 2.54 68.34 -8.68
N ASN A 119 3.74 68.75 -9.11
CA ASN A 119 4.69 67.89 -9.81
C ASN A 119 5.16 66.73 -8.92
N ASP A 120 5.50 67.01 -7.66
CA ASP A 120 5.92 65.99 -6.71
C ASP A 120 4.79 64.99 -6.40
N ILE A 121 3.57 65.49 -6.15
CA ILE A 121 2.40 64.67 -5.89
C ILE A 121 2.08 63.76 -7.09
N GLU A 122 2.12 64.30 -8.31
CA GLU A 122 1.89 63.53 -9.54
C GLU A 122 2.93 62.40 -9.71
N ILE A 123 4.19 62.65 -9.34
CA ILE A 123 5.24 61.63 -9.33
C ILE A 123 4.93 60.52 -8.31
N PHE A 124 4.50 60.87 -7.10
CA PHE A 124 4.13 59.87 -6.09
C PHE A 124 2.89 59.07 -6.50
N ILE A 125 1.88 59.73 -7.08
CA ILE A 125 0.67 59.06 -7.59
C ILE A 125 1.01 58.14 -8.77
N SER A 126 1.79 58.58 -9.74
CA SER A 126 2.20 57.74 -10.89
C SER A 126 3.05 56.54 -10.48
N SER A 127 3.91 56.69 -9.46
CA SER A 127 4.62 55.56 -8.83
C SER A 127 3.66 54.51 -8.25
N LEU A 128 2.54 54.94 -7.63
CA LEU A 128 1.51 54.01 -7.17
C LEU A 128 0.90 53.21 -8.33
N TYR A 129 0.64 53.85 -9.47
CA TYR A 129 0.09 53.19 -10.68
C TYR A 129 1.05 52.15 -11.24
N ALA A 130 2.34 52.48 -11.38
CA ALA A 130 3.35 51.56 -11.91
C ALA A 130 3.54 50.28 -11.07
N THR A 131 3.16 50.33 -9.79
CA THR A 131 3.32 49.22 -8.83
C THR A 131 2.06 48.33 -8.74
N ILE A 132 1.00 48.58 -9.52
CA ILE A 132 -0.13 47.66 -9.64
C ILE A 132 0.16 46.66 -10.76
N GLY A 133 0.79 45.54 -10.40
CA GLY A 133 0.94 44.39 -11.29
C GLY A 133 -0.33 43.53 -11.31
N GLU A 134 -0.79 43.19 -12.52
CA GLU A 134 -1.91 42.27 -12.81
C GLU A 134 -1.78 40.92 -12.08
N GLU A 135 -0.55 40.40 -11.94
CA GLU A 135 -0.31 39.02 -11.49
C GLU A 135 -0.40 38.79 -9.96
N GLU A 136 -0.51 39.85 -9.15
CA GLU A 136 -0.42 39.73 -7.68
C GLU A 136 -1.67 40.13 -6.90
N THR A 137 -2.61 40.87 -7.51
CA THR A 137 -3.67 41.56 -6.74
C THR A 137 -5.09 41.40 -7.27
N GLY A 138 -5.38 40.46 -8.19
CA GLY A 138 -6.71 40.35 -8.83
C GLY A 138 -7.92 40.37 -7.88
N PHE A 139 -7.78 39.89 -6.64
CA PHE A 139 -8.85 39.90 -5.62
C PHE A 139 -9.06 41.28 -4.94
N ILE A 140 -8.08 42.19 -4.99
CA ILE A 140 -8.10 43.51 -4.34
C ILE A 140 -7.87 44.66 -5.31
N TRP A 141 -7.55 44.36 -6.57
CA TRP A 141 -7.18 45.36 -7.57
C TRP A 141 -8.26 46.42 -7.77
N LYS A 142 -9.54 46.04 -7.90
CA LYS A 142 -10.63 47.03 -8.01
C LYS A 142 -10.63 48.06 -6.87
N LEU A 143 -10.36 47.62 -5.63
CA LEU A 143 -10.25 48.51 -4.47
C LEU A 143 -9.00 49.40 -4.53
N LEU A 144 -7.89 48.90 -5.07
CA LEU A 144 -6.67 49.69 -5.28
C LEU A 144 -6.84 50.75 -6.37
N ILE A 145 -7.51 50.44 -7.48
CA ILE A 145 -7.86 51.45 -8.51
C ILE A 145 -8.76 52.50 -7.87
N ALA A 146 -9.82 52.07 -7.18
CA ALA A 146 -10.74 53.00 -6.52
C ALA A 146 -10.02 53.94 -5.55
N PHE A 147 -9.02 53.42 -4.82
CA PHE A 147 -8.19 54.21 -3.91
C PHE A 147 -7.33 55.24 -4.65
N GLN A 148 -6.76 54.87 -5.79
CA GLN A 148 -5.96 55.79 -6.62
C GLN A 148 -6.81 56.88 -7.26
N GLU A 149 -7.94 56.52 -7.86
CA GLU A 149 -8.89 57.48 -8.42
C GLU A 149 -9.34 58.48 -7.36
N LEU A 150 -9.63 58.01 -6.14
CA LEU A 150 -9.99 58.88 -5.04
C LEU A 150 -8.84 59.79 -4.59
N LEU A 151 -7.61 59.27 -4.54
CA LEU A 151 -6.41 60.05 -4.19
C LEU A 151 -6.14 61.17 -5.22
N MET A 152 -6.30 60.86 -6.50
CA MET A 152 -6.21 61.81 -7.61
C MET A 152 -7.33 62.85 -7.55
N GLY A 153 -8.58 62.42 -7.35
CA GLY A 153 -9.71 63.33 -7.17
C GLY A 153 -9.52 64.30 -6.00
N ARG A 154 -8.99 63.82 -4.87
CA ARG A 154 -8.63 64.67 -3.72
C ARG A 154 -7.54 65.68 -4.06
N ASP A 155 -6.51 65.28 -4.83
CA ASP A 155 -5.46 66.22 -5.26
C ASP A 155 -6.04 67.40 -6.03
N TYR A 156 -6.91 67.13 -6.99
CA TYR A 156 -7.55 68.16 -7.79
C TYR A 156 -8.53 69.02 -7.00
N ILE A 157 -9.20 68.49 -5.98
CA ILE A 157 -10.00 69.29 -5.04
C ILE A 157 -9.12 70.28 -4.26
N ASP A 158 -7.96 69.84 -3.78
CA ASP A 158 -7.02 70.72 -3.06
C ASP A 158 -6.36 71.75 -4.00
N ARG A 159 -6.19 71.45 -5.29
CA ARG A 159 -5.80 72.43 -6.33
C ARG A 159 -6.89 73.47 -6.54
N GLU A 160 -8.15 73.03 -6.72
CA GLU A 160 -9.33 73.90 -6.85
C GLU A 160 -9.43 74.87 -5.66
N LEU A 161 -9.27 74.34 -4.44
CA LEU A 161 -9.24 75.12 -3.20
C LEU A 161 -8.16 76.22 -3.26
N SER A 162 -6.94 75.86 -3.65
CA SER A 162 -5.80 76.78 -3.72
C SER A 162 -6.01 77.90 -4.75
N TYR A 163 -6.53 77.58 -5.95
CA TYR A 163 -6.84 78.59 -6.96
C TYR A 163 -8.01 79.49 -6.56
N GLY A 164 -9.02 78.95 -5.85
CA GLY A 164 -10.09 79.77 -5.30
C GLY A 164 -9.61 80.73 -4.20
N ILE A 165 -8.69 80.30 -3.33
CA ILE A 165 -8.02 81.20 -2.35
C ILE A 165 -7.34 82.36 -3.09
N TYR A 166 -6.58 82.05 -4.13
CA TYR A 166 -5.93 83.06 -4.94
C TYR A 166 -6.92 84.05 -5.55
N PHE A 167 -7.97 83.55 -6.19
CA PHE A 167 -9.00 84.38 -6.80
C PHE A 167 -9.68 85.31 -5.79
N TYR A 168 -10.16 84.80 -4.66
CA TYR A 168 -10.81 85.64 -3.64
C TYR A 168 -9.84 86.58 -2.90
N SER A 169 -8.56 86.21 -2.79
CA SER A 169 -7.52 87.07 -2.18
C SER A 169 -7.09 88.23 -3.08
N LYS A 170 -7.07 88.05 -4.41
CA LYS A 170 -6.65 89.07 -5.38
C LYS A 170 -7.83 89.74 -6.11
N GLY A 171 -9.05 89.21 -5.95
CA GLY A 171 -10.29 89.70 -6.59
C GLY A 171 -10.45 89.29 -8.07
N SER A 172 -9.41 88.76 -8.71
CA SER A 172 -9.44 88.23 -10.08
C SER A 172 -8.27 87.28 -10.34
N PHE A 173 -8.35 86.50 -11.43
CA PHE A 173 -7.16 85.80 -11.94
C PHE A 173 -6.29 86.75 -12.75
N LEU A 174 -5.04 86.96 -12.32
CA LEU A 174 -4.11 87.81 -13.06
C LEU A 174 -3.71 87.23 -14.43
N ASN A 175 -3.73 85.89 -14.56
CA ASN A 175 -3.30 85.16 -15.76
C ASN A 175 -4.35 84.13 -16.19
N ILE A 176 -4.56 83.99 -17.51
CA ILE A 176 -5.49 83.01 -18.09
C ILE A 176 -5.14 81.56 -17.69
N SER A 177 -3.86 81.27 -17.50
CA SER A 177 -3.39 79.94 -17.09
C SER A 177 -3.96 79.51 -15.74
N ASN A 178 -4.03 80.40 -14.75
CA ASN A 178 -4.56 80.07 -13.42
C ASN A 178 -6.07 79.79 -13.48
N TYR A 179 -6.81 80.49 -14.34
CA TYR A 179 -8.23 80.22 -14.58
C TYR A 179 -8.44 78.85 -15.24
N LEU A 180 -7.64 78.50 -16.25
CA LEU A 180 -7.74 77.20 -16.92
C LEU A 180 -7.44 76.04 -15.95
N LEU A 181 -6.41 76.20 -15.12
CA LEU A 181 -6.05 75.19 -14.11
C LEU A 181 -7.13 75.03 -13.02
N PHE A 182 -7.83 76.10 -12.64
CA PHE A 182 -9.00 76.01 -11.76
C PHE A 182 -10.12 75.19 -12.40
N MET A 183 -10.46 75.47 -13.67
CA MET A 183 -11.52 74.77 -14.40
C MET A 183 -11.19 73.29 -14.59
N GLU A 184 -9.96 72.99 -15.01
CA GLU A 184 -9.45 71.63 -15.15
C GLU A 184 -9.52 70.86 -13.83
N SER A 185 -9.13 71.50 -12.73
CA SER A 185 -9.15 70.86 -11.41
C SER A 185 -10.54 70.42 -10.98
N GLN A 186 -11.57 71.25 -11.24
CA GLN A 186 -12.94 70.90 -10.92
C GLN A 186 -13.44 69.69 -11.75
N ASP A 187 -13.15 69.68 -13.04
CA ASP A 187 -13.68 68.67 -13.97
C ASP A 187 -13.03 67.30 -13.73
N ILE A 188 -11.71 67.30 -13.52
CA ILE A 188 -10.97 66.07 -13.21
C ILE A 188 -11.39 65.53 -11.84
N ALA A 189 -11.56 66.39 -10.83
CA ALA A 189 -12.02 65.96 -9.50
C ALA A 189 -13.35 65.20 -9.54
N ASN A 190 -14.34 65.72 -10.29
CA ASN A 190 -15.64 65.08 -10.44
C ASN A 190 -15.53 63.74 -11.20
N THR A 191 -14.78 63.73 -12.29
CA THR A 191 -14.56 62.52 -13.10
C THR A 191 -13.89 61.41 -12.28
N CYS A 192 -12.89 61.76 -11.46
CA CYS A 192 -12.20 60.83 -10.57
C CYS A 192 -13.14 60.24 -9.51
N LEU A 193 -14.00 61.07 -8.90
CA LEU A 193 -14.98 60.59 -7.92
C LEU A 193 -16.00 59.63 -8.55
N GLU A 194 -16.51 59.97 -9.73
CA GLU A 194 -17.43 59.11 -10.46
C GLU A 194 -16.78 57.78 -10.85
N ALA A 195 -15.54 57.82 -11.34
CA ALA A 195 -14.76 56.62 -11.64
C ALA A 195 -14.55 55.77 -10.38
N ALA A 196 -14.12 56.37 -9.26
CA ALA A 196 -13.90 55.67 -7.99
C ALA A 196 -15.19 54.94 -7.51
N ARG A 197 -16.35 55.59 -7.63
CA ARG A 197 -17.66 55.00 -7.26
C ARG A 197 -18.02 53.78 -8.11
N GLN A 198 -17.59 53.71 -9.37
CA GLN A 198 -17.83 52.53 -10.22
C GLN A 198 -16.99 51.32 -9.81
N TYR A 199 -15.85 51.54 -9.14
CA TYR A 199 -14.94 50.45 -8.75
C TYR A 199 -15.24 49.84 -7.38
N SER A 200 -16.00 50.51 -6.50
CA SER A 200 -16.27 50.04 -5.13
C SER A 200 -17.61 50.51 -4.59
N ASP A 201 -18.48 49.56 -4.23
CA ASP A 201 -19.80 49.85 -3.64
C ASP A 201 -19.70 50.62 -2.31
N VAL A 202 -18.64 50.37 -1.53
CA VAL A 202 -18.40 51.06 -0.24
C VAL A 202 -18.26 52.57 -0.44
N ILE A 203 -17.68 53.00 -1.56
CA ILE A 203 -17.53 54.41 -1.89
C ILE A 203 -18.90 55.02 -2.19
N ASP A 204 -19.71 54.32 -2.98
CA ASP A 204 -21.05 54.79 -3.34
C ASP A 204 -21.99 54.88 -2.13
N GLU A 205 -21.96 53.89 -1.24
CA GLU A 205 -22.70 53.90 0.03
C GLU A 205 -22.25 55.06 0.94
N THR A 206 -20.94 55.18 1.19
CA THR A 206 -20.39 56.24 2.06
C THR A 206 -20.66 57.65 1.50
N TYR A 207 -20.64 57.79 0.17
CA TYR A 207 -20.98 59.05 -0.49
C TYR A 207 -22.46 59.40 -0.33
N LYS A 208 -23.37 58.43 -0.49
CA LYS A 208 -24.82 58.60 -0.25
C LYS A 208 -25.12 58.98 1.20
N ASP A 209 -24.45 58.37 2.17
CA ASP A 209 -24.61 58.72 3.59
C ASP A 209 -24.12 60.15 3.88
N SER A 210 -23.06 60.57 3.19
CA SER A 210 -22.48 61.92 3.32
C SER A 210 -23.27 63.00 2.56
N LEU A 211 -24.25 62.63 1.74
CA LEU A 211 -25.01 63.53 0.88
C LEU A 211 -25.80 64.58 1.68
N HIS A 212 -26.25 64.24 2.88
CA HIS A 212 -26.94 65.17 3.78
C HIS A 212 -26.06 66.33 4.25
N MET A 213 -24.77 66.07 4.53
CA MET A 213 -23.80 67.14 4.87
C MET A 213 -23.40 67.97 3.63
N LEU A 214 -23.48 67.35 2.46
CA LEU A 214 -23.09 67.94 1.18
C LEU A 214 -24.17 68.84 0.58
N ASN A 215 -25.46 68.48 0.62
CA ASN A 215 -26.49 69.15 -0.18
C ASN A 215 -26.61 70.67 0.03
N THR A 216 -26.45 71.16 1.26
CA THR A 216 -26.46 72.62 1.54
C THR A 216 -25.16 73.27 1.10
N THR A 217 -24.03 72.66 1.45
CA THR A 217 -22.67 73.14 1.12
C THR A 217 -22.40 73.14 -0.38
N GLN A 218 -22.89 72.13 -1.09
CA GLN A 218 -22.71 71.91 -2.53
C GLN A 218 -23.33 73.06 -3.33
N LYS A 219 -24.54 73.49 -2.97
CA LYS A 219 -25.19 74.65 -3.61
C LYS A 219 -24.39 75.93 -3.44
N GLU A 220 -23.78 76.13 -2.27
CA GLU A 220 -22.92 77.29 -2.00
C GLU A 220 -21.59 77.20 -2.75
N ILE A 221 -20.96 76.02 -2.78
CA ILE A 221 -19.75 75.76 -3.58
C ILE A 221 -20.04 76.03 -5.07
N ASP A 222 -21.16 75.54 -5.60
CA ASP A 222 -21.53 75.71 -7.01
C ASP A 222 -21.86 77.18 -7.34
N ARG A 223 -22.42 77.93 -6.38
CA ARG A 223 -22.57 79.39 -6.49
C ARG A 223 -21.21 80.08 -6.56
N MET A 224 -20.29 79.76 -5.66
CA MET A 224 -18.93 80.33 -5.63
C MET A 224 -18.13 79.93 -6.89
N ARG A 225 -18.28 78.71 -7.40
CA ARG A 225 -17.70 78.27 -8.69
C ARG A 225 -18.28 79.07 -9.86
N SER A 226 -19.58 79.32 -9.85
CA SER A 226 -20.25 80.13 -10.88
C SER A 226 -19.77 81.59 -10.83
N GLU A 227 -19.49 82.12 -9.65
CA GLU A 227 -18.88 83.44 -9.47
C GLU A 227 -17.49 83.49 -10.12
N VAL A 228 -16.61 82.53 -9.81
CA VAL A 228 -15.27 82.42 -10.42
C VAL A 228 -15.33 82.28 -11.95
N ARG A 229 -16.33 81.57 -12.48
CA ARG A 229 -16.55 81.39 -13.93
C ARG A 229 -17.08 82.65 -14.63
N SER A 230 -18.00 83.36 -13.97
CA SER A 230 -18.67 84.55 -14.53
C SER A 230 -17.81 85.80 -14.42
N ASN A 231 -16.99 85.90 -13.36
CA ASN A 231 -16.31 87.13 -13.00
C ASN A 231 -14.80 87.03 -13.25
N LYS A 232 -14.42 86.96 -14.54
CA LYS A 232 -13.02 86.77 -14.95
C LYS A 232 -12.08 87.86 -14.43
N PHE A 233 -12.54 89.09 -14.19
CA PHE A 233 -11.67 90.26 -13.93
C PHE A 233 -12.23 91.38 -13.00
N SER A 234 -13.37 91.24 -12.31
CA SER A 234 -13.94 92.36 -11.52
C SER A 234 -14.70 91.97 -10.24
N ILE A 235 -13.99 91.62 -9.17
CA ILE A 235 -14.46 91.85 -7.79
C ILE A 235 -13.71 93.10 -7.28
N PRO A 236 -14.32 94.00 -6.46
CA PRO A 236 -13.55 94.99 -5.70
C PRO A 236 -12.44 94.30 -4.88
N GLU A 237 -11.48 95.08 -4.35
CA GLU A 237 -10.31 94.60 -3.59
C GLU A 237 -10.57 93.27 -2.84
N GLY A 238 -9.64 92.31 -2.98
CA GLY A 238 -9.83 90.95 -2.48
C GLY A 238 -10.30 90.89 -1.03
N SER A 239 -11.17 89.93 -0.72
CA SER A 239 -11.84 89.83 0.58
C SER A 239 -11.34 88.64 1.37
N ALA A 240 -10.73 88.91 2.52
CA ALA A 240 -10.36 87.87 3.48
C ALA A 240 -11.58 87.05 3.96
N GLU A 241 -12.77 87.67 4.05
CA GLU A 241 -14.01 86.99 4.45
C GLU A 241 -14.48 85.98 3.38
N LEU A 242 -14.39 86.33 2.09
CA LEU A 242 -14.71 85.41 1.00
C LEU A 242 -13.71 84.25 0.92
N VAL A 243 -12.42 84.52 1.17
CA VAL A 243 -11.40 83.46 1.28
C VAL A 243 -11.75 82.48 2.41
N GLN A 244 -12.09 82.98 3.60
CA GLN A 244 -12.47 82.11 4.73
C GLN A 244 -13.76 81.32 4.45
N THR A 245 -14.72 81.95 3.77
CA THR A 245 -15.96 81.28 3.34
C THR A 245 -15.64 80.15 2.37
N TRP A 246 -14.85 80.40 1.32
CA TRP A 246 -14.42 79.40 0.35
C TRP A 246 -13.72 78.22 1.03
N ILE A 247 -12.75 78.52 1.91
CA ILE A 247 -12.02 77.51 2.69
C ILE A 247 -12.98 76.67 3.53
N SER A 248 -13.90 77.30 4.27
CA SER A 248 -14.86 76.61 5.13
C SER A 248 -15.72 75.63 4.35
N LYS A 249 -16.24 76.03 3.17
CA LYS A 249 -17.08 75.16 2.34
C LYS A 249 -16.28 74.03 1.69
N MET A 250 -15.11 74.33 1.13
CA MET A 250 -14.25 73.31 0.53
C MET A 250 -13.71 72.31 1.57
N ASN A 251 -13.48 72.74 2.82
CA ASN A 251 -13.11 71.84 3.90
C ASN A 251 -14.18 70.80 4.21
N VAL A 252 -15.47 71.14 4.12
CA VAL A 252 -16.57 70.17 4.24
C VAL A 252 -16.49 69.15 3.10
N TYR A 253 -16.30 69.61 1.85
CA TYR A 253 -16.16 68.71 0.71
C TYR A 253 -14.95 67.78 0.84
N ARG A 254 -13.80 68.33 1.25
CA ARG A 254 -12.58 67.57 1.51
C ARG A 254 -12.78 66.54 2.62
N LYS A 255 -13.53 66.90 3.68
CA LYS A 255 -13.81 65.99 4.78
C LYS A 255 -14.64 64.78 4.34
N VAL A 256 -15.58 64.97 3.41
CA VAL A 256 -16.32 63.85 2.83
C VAL A 256 -15.39 62.93 2.04
N MET A 257 -14.51 63.47 1.21
CA MET A 257 -13.54 62.64 0.48
C MET A 257 -12.59 61.88 1.41
N GLU A 258 -12.16 62.50 2.50
CA GLU A 258 -11.35 61.87 3.53
C GLU A 258 -12.10 60.69 4.20
N ASN A 259 -13.38 60.89 4.56
CA ASN A 259 -14.21 59.83 5.13
C ASN A 259 -14.40 58.65 4.17
N ILE A 260 -14.64 58.94 2.88
CA ILE A 260 -14.76 57.92 1.83
C ILE A 260 -13.44 57.14 1.69
N GLN A 261 -12.30 57.85 1.70
CA GLN A 261 -10.99 57.21 1.61
C GLN A 261 -10.74 56.32 2.83
N GLN A 262 -11.09 56.79 4.02
CA GLN A 262 -10.94 56.01 5.26
C GLN A 262 -11.82 54.76 5.23
N ALA A 263 -13.07 54.86 4.79
CA ALA A 263 -13.97 53.71 4.64
C ALA A 263 -13.40 52.67 3.65
N LEU A 264 -12.82 53.14 2.53
CA LEU A 264 -12.15 52.27 1.56
C LEU A 264 -10.89 51.62 2.13
N THR A 265 -10.05 52.35 2.88
CA THR A 265 -8.87 51.78 3.56
C THR A 265 -9.27 50.70 4.55
N VAL A 266 -10.30 50.93 5.37
CA VAL A 266 -10.85 49.90 6.28
C VAL A 266 -11.33 48.67 5.52
N LYS A 267 -11.96 48.85 4.35
CA LYS A 267 -12.37 47.73 3.50
C LYS A 267 -11.18 46.95 2.96
N ILE A 268 -10.14 47.64 2.48
CA ILE A 268 -8.89 47.04 2.00
C ILE A 268 -8.25 46.20 3.12
N ASP A 269 -8.11 46.77 4.32
CA ASP A 269 -7.54 46.08 5.47
C ASP A 269 -8.36 44.85 5.86
N THR A 270 -9.68 44.96 5.88
CA THR A 270 -10.58 43.83 6.19
C THR A 270 -10.43 42.68 5.18
N VAL A 271 -10.34 43.00 3.88
CA VAL A 271 -10.14 42.00 2.82
C VAL A 271 -8.77 41.33 2.94
N LEU A 272 -7.73 42.11 3.28
CA LEU A 272 -6.38 41.59 3.48
C LEU A 272 -6.27 40.68 4.70
N GLN A 273 -6.80 41.11 5.85
CA GLN A 273 -6.81 40.32 7.08
C GLN A 273 -7.55 39.01 6.87
N LYS A 274 -8.77 39.06 6.30
CA LYS A 274 -9.55 37.85 6.00
C LYS A 274 -8.80 36.88 5.09
N ARG A 275 -8.06 37.40 4.09
CA ARG A 275 -7.27 36.56 3.19
C ARG A 275 -6.03 35.98 3.89
N ALA A 276 -5.36 36.78 4.73
CA ALA A 276 -4.24 36.33 5.54
C ALA A 276 -4.67 35.18 6.46
N ASP A 277 -5.80 35.31 7.15
CA ASP A 277 -6.35 34.28 8.04
C ASP A 277 -6.67 32.99 7.30
N ILE A 278 -7.31 33.07 6.13
CA ILE A 278 -7.62 31.88 5.31
C ILE A 278 -6.33 31.15 4.92
N VAL A 279 -5.31 31.88 4.46
CA VAL A 279 -4.04 31.29 4.04
C VAL A 279 -3.27 30.72 5.23
N PHE A 280 -3.26 31.43 6.36
CA PHE A 280 -2.61 30.98 7.59
C PHE A 280 -3.26 29.70 8.14
N ASN A 281 -4.60 29.69 8.26
CA ASN A 281 -5.34 28.50 8.69
C ASN A 281 -5.11 27.32 7.73
N GLY A 282 -5.09 27.57 6.41
CA GLY A 282 -4.72 26.57 5.41
C GLY A 282 -3.32 26.00 5.64
N LEU A 283 -2.33 26.85 5.90
CA LEU A 283 -0.97 26.41 6.22
C LEU A 283 -0.93 25.55 7.49
N VAL A 284 -1.60 25.97 8.57
CA VAL A 284 -1.68 25.23 9.83
C VAL A 284 -2.28 23.84 9.60
N THR A 285 -3.37 23.75 8.83
CA THR A 285 -3.97 22.44 8.49
C THR A 285 -3.02 21.55 7.67
N SER A 286 -2.33 22.11 6.67
CA SER A 286 -1.34 21.39 5.88
C SER A 286 -0.17 20.87 6.74
N VAL A 287 0.33 21.67 7.67
CA VAL A 287 1.39 21.27 8.63
C VAL A 287 0.89 20.16 9.55
N ALA A 288 -0.33 20.28 10.10
CA ALA A 288 -0.90 19.27 10.98
C ALA A 288 -1.06 17.91 10.27
N VAL A 289 -1.56 17.90 9.03
CA VAL A 289 -1.67 16.67 8.22
C VAL A 289 -0.28 16.07 7.95
N PHE A 290 0.72 16.90 7.64
CA PHE A 290 2.09 16.42 7.42
C PHE A 290 2.67 15.74 8.66
N ILE A 291 2.50 16.33 9.85
CA ILE A 291 2.96 15.75 11.12
C ILE A 291 2.27 14.40 11.39
N VAL A 292 0.96 14.31 11.17
CA VAL A 292 0.22 13.05 11.32
C VAL A 292 0.80 11.97 10.39
N VAL A 293 0.98 12.28 9.09
CA VAL A 293 1.56 11.33 8.14
C VAL A 293 2.99 10.92 8.53
N ALA A 294 3.81 11.87 8.99
CA ALA A 294 5.17 11.61 9.44
C ALA A 294 5.24 10.71 10.69
N ILE A 295 4.25 10.77 11.60
CA ILE A 295 4.18 9.90 12.79
C ILE A 295 3.60 8.52 12.47
N PHE A 296 2.59 8.45 11.60
CA PHE A 296 1.94 7.18 11.25
C PHE A 296 2.79 6.31 10.31
N SER A 297 3.59 6.91 9.42
CA SER A 297 4.37 6.15 8.45
C SER A 297 5.40 5.18 9.07
N PRO A 298 6.21 5.54 10.10
CA PRO A 298 7.14 4.60 10.73
C PRO A 298 6.39 3.50 11.48
N PHE A 299 5.25 3.83 12.10
CA PHE A 299 4.40 2.85 12.79
C PHE A 299 3.85 1.80 11.82
N LEU A 300 3.34 2.22 10.65
CA LEU A 300 2.85 1.31 9.61
C LEU A 300 3.97 0.42 9.06
N ILE A 301 5.15 1.00 8.78
CA ILE A 301 6.32 0.24 8.31
C ILE A 301 6.74 -0.80 9.36
N TYR A 302 6.82 -0.41 10.64
CA TYR A 302 7.17 -1.30 11.74
C TYR A 302 6.13 -2.42 11.93
N SER A 303 4.84 -2.09 11.89
CA SER A 303 3.76 -3.07 12.00
C SER A 303 3.77 -4.07 10.85
N ALA A 304 3.98 -3.62 9.61
CA ALA A 304 4.08 -4.49 8.43
C ALA A 304 5.32 -5.41 8.51
N TYR A 305 6.45 -4.89 8.98
CA TYR A 305 7.66 -5.67 9.22
C TYR A 305 7.41 -6.78 10.25
N LEU A 306 6.80 -6.43 11.40
CA LEU A 306 6.49 -7.39 12.47
C LEU A 306 5.53 -8.49 11.99
N LEU A 307 4.49 -8.13 11.24
CA LEU A 307 3.52 -9.08 10.70
C LEU A 307 4.18 -10.04 9.72
N THR A 308 4.97 -9.52 8.78
CA THR A 308 5.68 -10.33 7.77
C THR A 308 6.64 -11.32 8.44
N SER A 309 7.40 -10.86 9.43
CA SER A 309 8.32 -11.72 10.19
C SER A 309 7.60 -12.85 10.92
N ARG A 310 6.45 -12.56 11.57
CA ARG A 310 5.64 -13.59 12.23
C ARG A 310 5.09 -14.63 11.25
N ILE A 311 4.58 -14.19 10.10
CA ILE A 311 4.04 -15.09 9.06
C ILE A 311 5.12 -16.06 8.57
N GLN A 312 6.34 -15.56 8.32
CA GLN A 312 7.47 -16.41 7.90
C GLN A 312 7.81 -17.46 8.96
N GLN A 313 7.87 -17.09 10.24
CA GLN A 313 8.13 -18.02 11.34
C GLN A 313 7.04 -19.10 11.48
N TYR A 314 5.77 -18.73 11.33
CA TYR A 314 4.66 -19.69 11.36
C TYR A 314 4.71 -20.66 10.18
N SER A 315 4.98 -20.16 8.97
CA SER A 315 5.14 -20.97 7.76
C SER A 315 6.21 -22.05 7.95
N PHE A 316 7.39 -21.66 8.45
CA PHE A 316 8.48 -22.61 8.70
C PHE A 316 8.10 -23.69 9.72
N LYS A 317 7.48 -23.30 10.84
CA LYS A 317 7.02 -24.26 11.87
C LYS A 317 5.98 -25.25 11.35
N ILE A 318 5.07 -24.80 10.48
CA ILE A 318 4.05 -25.67 9.87
C ILE A 318 4.71 -26.64 8.88
N ALA A 319 5.65 -26.17 8.06
CA ALA A 319 6.39 -27.01 7.13
C ALA A 319 7.16 -28.12 7.86
N GLU A 320 7.88 -27.79 8.93
CA GLU A 320 8.63 -28.75 9.76
C GLU A 320 7.72 -29.81 10.37
N LYS A 321 6.62 -29.39 11.03
CA LYS A 321 5.65 -30.33 11.62
C LYS A 321 5.01 -31.24 10.58
N THR A 322 4.68 -30.70 9.40
CA THR A 322 4.10 -31.48 8.31
C THR A 322 5.07 -32.53 7.78
N GLN A 323 6.35 -32.17 7.65
CA GLN A 323 7.39 -33.11 7.24
C GLN A 323 7.60 -34.22 8.28
N ALA A 324 7.65 -33.88 9.56
CA ALA A 324 7.76 -34.86 10.65
C ALA A 324 6.57 -35.83 10.68
N LEU A 325 5.34 -35.31 10.53
CA LEU A 325 4.13 -36.13 10.47
C LEU A 325 4.16 -37.10 9.28
N ASN A 326 4.59 -36.64 8.10
CA ASN A 326 4.70 -37.50 6.92
C ASN A 326 5.75 -38.60 7.09
N ARG A 327 6.88 -38.34 7.76
CA ARG A 327 7.88 -39.36 8.06
C ARG A 327 7.33 -40.43 9.01
N ASN A 328 6.69 -40.02 10.10
CA ASN A 328 6.08 -40.93 11.07
C ASN A 328 4.98 -41.79 10.43
N LYS A 329 4.15 -41.18 9.56
CA LYS A 329 3.11 -41.90 8.82
C LYS A 329 3.70 -42.98 7.91
N LYS A 330 4.76 -42.66 7.15
CA LYS A 330 5.44 -43.65 6.28
C LYS A 330 6.01 -44.83 7.06
N GLN A 331 6.65 -44.56 8.21
CA GLN A 331 7.20 -45.61 9.07
C GLN A 331 6.09 -46.50 9.66
N SER A 332 5.00 -45.88 10.14
CA SER A 332 3.84 -46.62 10.65
C SER A 332 3.20 -47.49 9.58
N ASP A 333 3.07 -46.99 8.35
CA ASP A 333 2.49 -47.75 7.23
C ASP A 333 3.39 -48.92 6.82
N ALA A 334 4.71 -48.72 6.77
CA ALA A 334 5.67 -49.78 6.43
C ALA A 334 5.64 -50.96 7.42
N LEU A 335 5.58 -50.67 8.73
CA LEU A 335 5.47 -51.71 9.76
C LEU A 335 4.15 -52.48 9.65
N LEU A 336 3.05 -51.79 9.33
CA LEU A 336 1.75 -52.44 9.19
C LEU A 336 1.72 -53.44 8.02
N TYR A 337 2.35 -53.10 6.89
CA TYR A 337 2.44 -53.99 5.73
C TYR A 337 3.37 -55.20 5.95
N GLN A 338 4.29 -55.15 6.92
CA GLN A 338 5.09 -56.31 7.31
C GLN A 338 4.27 -57.33 8.11
N LEU A 339 3.26 -56.89 8.85
CA LEU A 339 2.43 -57.74 9.71
C LEU A 339 1.20 -58.31 9.01
N LEU A 340 0.64 -57.57 8.05
CA LEU A 340 -0.60 -57.92 7.38
C LEU A 340 -0.48 -57.73 5.87
N PRO A 341 -1.21 -58.52 5.06
CA PRO A 341 -1.25 -58.29 3.63
C PRO A 341 -1.76 -56.89 3.31
N GLN A 342 -1.16 -56.23 2.31
CA GLN A 342 -1.47 -54.84 1.94
C GLN A 342 -2.98 -54.56 1.75
N PRO A 343 -3.80 -55.41 1.09
CA PRO A 343 -5.23 -55.18 0.95
C PRO A 343 -6.00 -55.19 2.27
N VAL A 344 -5.53 -55.96 3.25
CA VAL A 344 -6.11 -56.10 4.59
C VAL A 344 -5.67 -54.92 5.47
N ALA A 345 -4.38 -54.57 5.44
CA ALA A 345 -3.82 -53.42 6.14
C ALA A 345 -4.52 -52.10 5.73
N GLU A 346 -4.78 -51.89 4.44
CA GLU A 346 -5.51 -50.71 3.94
C GLU A 346 -6.97 -50.65 4.42
N LYS A 347 -7.65 -51.80 4.52
CA LYS A 347 -9.01 -51.87 5.09
C LYS A 347 -9.00 -51.50 6.58
N LEU A 348 -8.02 -51.99 7.35
CA LEU A 348 -7.86 -51.65 8.76
C LEU A 348 -7.48 -50.19 8.99
N LYS A 349 -6.60 -49.60 8.16
CA LYS A 349 -6.27 -48.17 8.20
C LYS A 349 -7.49 -47.26 8.01
N ARG A 350 -8.51 -47.75 7.30
CA ARG A 350 -9.78 -47.05 7.08
C ARG A 350 -10.84 -47.37 8.14
N ASN A 351 -10.46 -47.98 9.27
CA ASN A 351 -11.36 -48.46 10.32
C ASN A 351 -12.50 -49.36 9.79
N LYS A 352 -12.27 -50.10 8.70
CA LYS A 352 -13.24 -51.06 8.18
C LYS A 352 -13.00 -52.43 8.78
N PHE A 353 -14.07 -53.10 9.21
CA PHE A 353 -13.99 -54.50 9.63
C PHE A 353 -13.54 -55.38 8.45
N VAL A 354 -12.55 -56.23 8.70
CA VAL A 354 -12.09 -57.23 7.73
C VAL A 354 -12.89 -58.50 7.98
N ASN A 355 -13.98 -58.67 7.24
CA ASN A 355 -14.81 -59.87 7.32
C ASN A 355 -14.03 -61.08 6.78
N ALA A 356 -14.32 -62.26 7.33
CA ALA A 356 -13.86 -63.51 6.76
C ALA A 356 -14.39 -63.67 5.32
N GLU A 357 -13.51 -64.09 4.42
CA GLU A 357 -13.79 -64.19 3.00
C GLU A 357 -13.54 -65.62 2.53
N GLN A 358 -14.45 -66.16 1.72
CA GLN A 358 -14.32 -67.48 1.13
C GLN A 358 -13.58 -67.40 -0.22
N PHE A 359 -12.55 -68.22 -0.35
CA PHE A 359 -11.77 -68.39 -1.57
C PHE A 359 -12.11 -69.75 -2.17
N SER A 360 -12.56 -69.73 -3.42
CA SER A 360 -13.06 -70.92 -4.13
C SER A 360 -11.95 -71.92 -4.45
N ASP A 361 -10.74 -71.43 -4.71
CA ASP A 361 -9.56 -72.24 -4.95
C ASP A 361 -8.31 -71.48 -4.48
N CYS A 362 -7.38 -72.21 -3.88
CA CYS A 362 -6.06 -71.75 -3.47
C CYS A 362 -5.13 -72.96 -3.39
N THR A 363 -3.82 -72.75 -3.44
CA THR A 363 -2.86 -73.84 -3.19
C THR A 363 -2.08 -73.53 -1.94
N ILE A 364 -2.00 -74.51 -1.04
CA ILE A 364 -1.25 -74.43 0.20
C ILE A 364 -0.04 -75.36 0.09
N LEU A 365 1.11 -74.86 0.53
CA LEU A 365 2.34 -75.60 0.76
C LEU A 365 2.57 -75.71 2.27
N PHE A 366 2.74 -76.93 2.75
CA PHE A 366 3.30 -77.23 4.05
C PHE A 366 4.68 -77.85 3.88
N SER A 367 5.63 -77.39 4.67
CA SER A 367 6.97 -77.96 4.77
C SER A 367 7.32 -78.21 6.22
N ASP A 368 8.01 -79.32 6.49
CA ASP A 368 8.45 -79.71 7.84
C ASP A 368 9.88 -80.25 7.83
N ILE A 369 10.59 -80.14 8.95
CA ILE A 369 11.97 -80.63 9.08
C ILE A 369 11.96 -82.10 9.50
N VAL A 370 12.56 -82.96 8.69
CA VAL A 370 12.64 -84.39 8.99
C VAL A 370 13.51 -84.65 10.22
N GLY A 371 12.88 -85.21 11.26
CA GLY A 371 13.57 -85.58 12.49
C GLY A 371 13.86 -84.39 13.41
N PHE A 372 13.12 -83.28 13.28
CA PHE A 372 13.29 -82.10 14.11
C PHE A 372 13.22 -82.39 15.62
N THR A 373 12.31 -83.24 16.09
CA THR A 373 12.25 -83.62 17.52
C THR A 373 13.56 -84.24 18.01
N SER A 374 14.20 -85.05 17.18
CA SER A 374 15.50 -85.66 17.50
C SER A 374 16.66 -84.67 17.37
N LEU A 375 16.59 -83.72 16.43
CA LEU A 375 17.59 -82.65 16.29
C LEU A 375 17.50 -81.66 17.45
N SER A 376 16.29 -81.21 17.79
CA SER A 376 16.02 -80.25 18.86
C SER A 376 16.33 -80.81 20.25
N SER A 377 16.04 -82.09 20.53
CA SER A 377 16.44 -82.73 21.80
C SER A 377 17.95 -82.85 22.00
N ARG A 378 18.74 -82.76 20.92
CA ARG A 378 20.21 -82.82 20.93
C ARG A 378 20.88 -81.45 20.81
N SER A 379 20.10 -80.37 20.76
CA SER A 379 20.58 -78.99 20.58
C SER A 379 20.11 -78.12 21.74
N SER A 380 20.87 -77.06 22.06
CA SER A 380 20.41 -76.06 23.03
C SER A 380 19.27 -75.24 22.42
N PRO A 381 18.40 -74.60 23.25
CA PRO A 381 17.33 -73.75 22.74
C PRO A 381 17.82 -72.65 21.78
N TYR A 382 18.99 -72.05 22.06
CA TYR A 382 19.61 -71.06 21.18
C TYR A 382 19.95 -71.65 19.80
N GLN A 383 20.54 -72.85 19.81
CA GLN A 383 20.95 -73.57 18.61
C GLN A 383 19.75 -73.99 17.75
N VAL A 384 18.62 -74.35 18.37
CA VAL A 384 17.36 -74.66 17.68
C VAL A 384 16.79 -73.42 17.00
N VAL A 385 16.82 -72.26 17.67
CA VAL A 385 16.35 -71.00 17.08
C VAL A 385 17.22 -70.58 15.90
N GLU A 386 18.54 -70.69 16.01
CA GLU A 386 19.47 -70.42 14.91
C GLU A 386 19.24 -71.35 13.70
N MET A 387 18.98 -72.63 13.96
CA MET A 387 18.63 -73.61 12.95
C MET A 387 17.33 -73.22 12.20
N LEU A 388 16.26 -72.91 12.93
CA LEU A 388 15.00 -72.46 12.33
C LEU A 388 15.16 -71.15 11.56
N ASN A 389 15.83 -70.14 12.14
CA ASN A 389 16.05 -68.86 11.49
C ASN A 389 16.84 -69.00 10.19
N THR A 390 17.86 -69.88 10.16
CA THR A 390 18.65 -70.12 8.94
C THR A 390 17.79 -70.71 7.83
N LEU A 391 16.97 -71.71 8.15
CA LEU A 391 16.09 -72.35 7.19
C LEU A 391 14.99 -71.39 6.70
N PHE A 392 14.28 -70.73 7.62
CA PHE A 392 13.19 -69.83 7.28
C PHE A 392 13.66 -68.56 6.58
N SER A 393 14.85 -68.02 6.91
CA SER A 393 15.43 -66.90 6.15
C SER A 393 15.73 -67.29 4.71
N CYS A 394 16.16 -68.54 4.47
CA CYS A 394 16.33 -69.05 3.13
C CYS A 394 14.99 -69.22 2.41
N PHE A 395 13.91 -69.62 3.09
CA PHE A 395 12.59 -69.70 2.46
C PHE A 395 12.04 -68.30 2.16
N ASP A 396 12.12 -67.38 3.14
CA ASP A 396 11.64 -66.01 3.05
C ASP A 396 12.31 -65.24 1.91
N CYS A 397 13.61 -65.45 1.66
CA CYS A 397 14.29 -64.82 0.52
C CYS A 397 13.74 -65.29 -0.82
N ARG A 398 13.29 -66.55 -0.93
CA ARG A 398 12.68 -67.10 -2.14
C ARG A 398 11.24 -66.63 -2.34
N LEU A 399 10.48 -66.38 -1.27
CA LEU A 399 9.09 -65.91 -1.38
C LEU A 399 8.93 -64.64 -2.22
N SER A 400 9.91 -63.72 -2.17
CA SER A 400 9.88 -62.46 -2.91
C SER A 400 9.80 -62.59 -4.45
N TYR A 401 10.12 -63.77 -4.99
CA TYR A 401 10.09 -64.04 -6.43
C TYR A 401 8.74 -64.63 -6.91
N TYR A 402 7.84 -65.00 -5.99
CA TYR A 402 6.60 -65.71 -6.29
C TYR A 402 5.38 -64.97 -5.73
N ASP A 403 4.21 -65.16 -6.34
CA ASP A 403 2.93 -64.60 -5.84
C ASP A 403 2.37 -65.48 -4.71
N VAL A 404 2.99 -65.37 -3.54
CA VAL A 404 2.73 -66.21 -2.38
C VAL A 404 2.67 -65.39 -1.09
N TYR A 405 1.86 -65.84 -0.14
CA TYR A 405 1.73 -65.25 1.18
C TYR A 405 2.13 -66.25 2.27
N LYS A 406 3.02 -65.83 3.16
CA LYS A 406 3.46 -66.60 4.32
C LYS A 406 2.40 -66.53 5.42
N LEU A 407 2.04 -67.68 5.97
CA LEU A 407 1.15 -67.77 7.11
C LEU A 407 1.95 -68.01 8.39
N GLU A 408 1.34 -67.68 9.53
CA GLU A 408 1.93 -68.02 10.82
C GLU A 408 1.97 -69.54 10.98
N THR A 409 3.12 -70.04 11.46
CA THR A 409 3.34 -71.47 11.68
C THR A 409 3.60 -71.77 13.15
N ILE A 410 3.45 -73.04 13.52
CA ILE A 410 3.72 -73.57 14.85
C ILE A 410 4.91 -74.53 14.74
N GLY A 411 5.95 -74.31 15.56
CA GLY A 411 7.11 -75.18 15.60
C GLY A 411 8.02 -75.04 14.37
N ASP A 412 8.40 -76.18 13.80
CA ASP A 412 9.27 -76.33 12.62
C ASP A 412 8.52 -76.36 11.29
N GLY A 413 7.19 -76.35 11.34
CA GLY A 413 6.35 -76.23 10.16
C GLY A 413 6.52 -74.88 9.46
N TYR A 414 6.43 -74.89 8.13
CA TYR A 414 6.43 -73.70 7.28
C TYR A 414 5.26 -73.76 6.30
N MET A 415 4.41 -72.72 6.35
CA MET A 415 3.13 -72.69 5.63
C MET A 415 3.07 -71.47 4.72
N VAL A 416 2.79 -71.74 3.44
CA VAL A 416 2.67 -70.72 2.41
C VAL A 416 1.42 -70.99 1.58
N VAL A 417 0.71 -69.94 1.19
CA VAL A 417 -0.47 -70.03 0.34
C VAL A 417 -0.31 -69.13 -0.89
N SER A 418 -0.87 -69.55 -2.02
CA SER A 418 -1.10 -68.68 -3.18
C SER A 418 -2.58 -68.65 -3.55
N GLY A 419 -3.03 -67.55 -4.15
CA GLY A 419 -4.44 -67.28 -4.45
C GLY A 419 -5.21 -66.60 -3.30
N VAL A 420 -4.53 -66.32 -2.19
CA VAL A 420 -5.05 -65.61 -1.01
C VAL A 420 -3.97 -64.64 -0.50
N PRO A 421 -4.30 -63.39 -0.12
CA PRO A 421 -5.63 -62.76 -0.12
C PRO A 421 -6.07 -62.27 -1.51
N THR A 422 -5.16 -62.22 -2.49
CA THR A 422 -5.46 -61.80 -3.85
C THR A 422 -5.67 -63.03 -4.73
N ARG A 423 -6.83 -63.12 -5.38
CA ARG A 423 -7.15 -64.22 -6.29
C ARG A 423 -6.30 -64.10 -7.55
N ASN A 424 -5.64 -65.17 -7.96
CA ASN A 424 -4.75 -65.20 -9.13
C ASN A 424 -5.14 -66.25 -10.19
N GLY A 425 -6.43 -66.64 -10.23
CA GLY A 425 -6.95 -67.60 -11.22
C GLY A 425 -6.52 -69.02 -10.89
N THR A 426 -5.91 -69.74 -11.82
CA THR A 426 -5.30 -71.06 -11.59
C THR A 426 -3.79 -70.99 -11.30
N ARG A 427 -3.19 -69.78 -11.37
CA ARG A 427 -1.75 -69.58 -11.19
C ARG A 427 -1.26 -69.95 -9.80
N HIS A 428 -2.12 -69.94 -8.78
CA HIS A 428 -1.74 -70.40 -7.44
C HIS A 428 -1.13 -71.81 -7.42
N ALA A 429 -1.56 -72.69 -8.32
CA ALA A 429 -0.97 -74.02 -8.45
C ALA A 429 0.47 -73.96 -8.98
N SER A 430 0.75 -73.19 -10.03
CA SER A 430 2.09 -73.06 -10.60
C SER A 430 3.05 -72.30 -9.69
N GLU A 431 2.59 -71.25 -9.03
CA GLU A 431 3.41 -70.47 -8.08
C GLU A 431 3.91 -71.35 -6.92
N ILE A 432 3.01 -72.13 -6.31
CA ILE A 432 3.37 -73.03 -5.22
C ILE A 432 4.22 -74.22 -5.69
N ALA A 433 3.94 -74.79 -6.87
CA ALA A 433 4.74 -75.89 -7.40
C ALA A 433 6.18 -75.44 -7.71
N SER A 434 6.35 -74.27 -8.33
CA SER A 434 7.66 -73.67 -8.60
C SER A 434 8.39 -73.32 -7.30
N LEU A 435 7.70 -72.70 -6.34
CA LEU A 435 8.27 -72.41 -5.02
C LEU A 435 8.71 -73.69 -4.30
N ALA A 436 7.91 -74.77 -4.34
CA ALA A 436 8.24 -76.03 -3.70
C ALA A 436 9.53 -76.63 -4.26
N LEU A 437 9.69 -76.64 -5.58
CA LEU A 437 10.91 -77.09 -6.25
C LEU A 437 12.12 -76.22 -5.91
N ASP A 438 11.92 -74.90 -5.90
CA ASP A 438 12.98 -73.92 -5.63
C ASP A 438 13.48 -73.99 -4.17
N ILE A 439 12.55 -74.05 -3.21
CA ILE A 439 12.86 -74.25 -1.80
C ILE A 439 13.57 -75.59 -1.59
N LEU A 440 13.10 -76.68 -2.20
CA LEU A 440 13.74 -77.99 -2.07
C LEU A 440 15.16 -77.99 -2.64
N HIS A 441 15.38 -77.32 -3.77
CA HIS A 441 16.70 -77.19 -4.40
C HIS A 441 17.68 -76.45 -3.50
N HIS A 442 17.28 -75.29 -2.95
CA HIS A 442 18.14 -74.50 -2.06
C HIS A 442 18.38 -75.21 -0.72
N THR A 443 17.37 -75.88 -0.16
CA THR A 443 17.49 -76.62 1.11
C THR A 443 18.53 -77.73 1.05
N LYS A 444 18.66 -78.42 -0.10
CA LYS A 444 19.69 -79.46 -0.30
C LYS A 444 21.11 -78.93 -0.14
N GLN A 445 21.33 -77.64 -0.39
CA GLN A 445 22.64 -76.98 -0.30
C GLN A 445 22.90 -76.38 1.10
N LEU A 446 21.85 -76.25 1.93
CA LEU A 446 21.96 -75.72 3.29
C LEU A 446 22.52 -76.77 4.25
N LYS A 447 23.58 -76.40 4.97
CA LYS A 447 24.18 -77.20 6.04
C LYS A 447 23.51 -76.88 7.37
N LEU A 448 23.33 -77.89 8.21
CA LEU A 448 22.88 -77.72 9.58
C LEU A 448 23.98 -77.00 10.38
N PRO A 449 23.74 -75.80 10.95
CA PRO A 449 24.77 -75.01 11.63
C PRO A 449 25.48 -75.78 12.75
N GLN A 450 24.75 -76.66 13.43
CA GLN A 450 25.20 -77.39 14.63
C GLN A 450 25.79 -78.78 14.32
N PHE A 451 25.58 -79.30 13.11
CA PHE A 451 25.96 -80.67 12.74
C PHE A 451 26.78 -80.66 11.44
N PRO A 452 28.11 -80.50 11.52
CA PRO A 452 28.98 -80.45 10.35
C PRO A 452 28.83 -81.69 9.47
N GLY A 453 28.57 -81.49 8.17
CA GLY A 453 28.40 -82.57 7.19
C GLY A 453 26.97 -83.12 7.08
N MET A 454 26.02 -82.62 7.88
CA MET A 454 24.59 -82.90 7.70
C MET A 454 23.90 -81.71 7.02
N ASN A 455 23.06 -82.00 6.02
CA ASN A 455 22.23 -81.00 5.36
C ASN A 455 20.80 -81.05 5.91
N TYR A 456 20.07 -79.96 5.76
CA TYR A 456 18.64 -79.95 6.07
C TYR A 456 17.91 -80.99 5.21
N LYS A 457 17.00 -81.72 5.86
CA LYS A 457 16.11 -82.66 5.22
C LYS A 457 14.69 -82.20 5.49
N ILE A 458 13.93 -81.93 4.45
CA ILE A 458 12.56 -81.43 4.58
C ILE A 458 11.58 -82.36 3.88
N ARG A 459 10.34 -82.36 4.35
CA ARG A 459 9.18 -82.91 3.63
C ARG A 459 8.35 -81.75 3.16
N ILE A 460 7.83 -81.84 1.93
CA ILE A 460 6.91 -80.84 1.40
C ILE A 460 5.62 -81.55 0.97
N GLY A 461 4.49 -80.98 1.35
CA GLY A 461 3.16 -81.39 0.94
C GLY A 461 2.37 -80.21 0.36
N CYS A 462 1.76 -80.42 -0.81
CA CYS A 462 0.98 -79.38 -1.48
C CYS A 462 -0.43 -79.88 -1.84
N HIS A 463 -1.43 -79.04 -1.56
CA HIS A 463 -2.82 -79.32 -1.89
C HIS A 463 -3.55 -78.07 -2.36
N SER A 464 -4.45 -78.25 -3.33
CA SER A 464 -5.32 -77.19 -3.84
C SER A 464 -6.78 -77.46 -3.49
N GLY A 465 -7.46 -76.45 -2.99
CA GLY A 465 -8.86 -76.50 -2.59
C GLY A 465 -9.38 -75.18 -2.01
N PRO A 466 -10.68 -75.12 -1.69
CA PRO A 466 -11.32 -73.92 -1.14
C PRO A 466 -10.89 -73.66 0.31
N VAL A 467 -10.78 -72.38 0.71
CA VAL A 467 -10.49 -71.97 2.09
C VAL A 467 -11.32 -70.76 2.49
N VAL A 468 -11.49 -70.56 3.80
CA VAL A 468 -11.98 -69.31 4.37
C VAL A 468 -10.80 -68.60 5.02
N ALA A 469 -10.56 -67.34 4.67
CA ALA A 469 -9.47 -66.55 5.20
C ALA A 469 -9.99 -65.30 5.92
N GLY A 470 -9.39 -64.91 7.04
CA GLY A 470 -9.84 -63.76 7.81
C GLY A 470 -8.81 -63.29 8.83
N VAL A 471 -9.04 -62.09 9.38
CA VAL A 471 -8.21 -61.55 10.46
C VAL A 471 -8.79 -61.98 11.80
N VAL A 472 -7.97 -62.64 12.61
CA VAL A 472 -8.32 -63.09 13.97
C VAL A 472 -7.58 -62.24 14.99
N GLY A 473 -8.28 -61.84 16.05
CA GLY A 473 -7.72 -61.05 17.15
C GLY A 473 -7.82 -59.53 16.93
N SER A 474 -8.21 -58.79 17.98
CA SER A 474 -8.36 -57.33 17.93
C SER A 474 -7.10 -56.58 18.37
N LYS A 475 -6.34 -57.11 19.34
CA LYS A 475 -5.08 -56.52 19.84
C LYS A 475 -3.84 -56.96 19.06
N ASN A 476 -3.86 -58.18 18.53
CA ASN A 476 -2.80 -58.74 17.69
C ASN A 476 -3.46 -59.40 16.47
N PRO A 477 -3.77 -58.62 15.42
CA PRO A 477 -4.49 -59.11 14.25
C PRO A 477 -3.60 -60.03 13.43
N LYS A 478 -4.07 -61.26 13.20
CA LYS A 478 -3.36 -62.30 12.44
C LYS A 478 -4.21 -62.76 11.27
N TYR A 479 -3.62 -62.86 10.08
CA TYR A 479 -4.32 -63.38 8.91
C TYR A 479 -4.25 -64.91 8.91
N CYS A 480 -5.39 -65.56 9.11
CA CYS A 480 -5.50 -67.00 9.30
C CYS A 480 -6.33 -67.66 8.18
N LEU A 481 -5.98 -68.90 7.82
CA LEU A 481 -6.76 -69.76 6.94
C LEU A 481 -7.50 -70.84 7.73
N PHE A 482 -8.72 -71.12 7.31
CA PHE A 482 -9.58 -72.17 7.86
C PHE A 482 -10.18 -73.01 6.73
N GLY A 483 -10.37 -74.31 6.99
CA GLY A 483 -11.03 -75.24 6.07
C GLY A 483 -10.33 -76.59 5.99
N SER A 484 -11.01 -77.57 5.39
CA SER A 484 -10.48 -78.92 5.18
C SER A 484 -9.21 -78.93 4.33
N THR A 485 -9.06 -77.99 3.40
CA THR A 485 -7.87 -77.83 2.55
C THR A 485 -6.58 -77.67 3.36
N VAL A 486 -6.61 -76.96 4.50
CA VAL A 486 -5.43 -76.82 5.39
C VAL A 486 -5.02 -78.18 5.95
N ARG A 487 -5.98 -78.94 6.49
CA ARG A 487 -5.76 -80.28 7.06
C ARG A 487 -5.28 -81.28 6.02
N VAL A 488 -5.80 -81.21 4.79
CA VAL A 488 -5.36 -82.08 3.69
C VAL A 488 -3.95 -81.72 3.23
N ALA A 489 -3.58 -80.44 3.20
CA ALA A 489 -2.21 -80.01 2.86
C ALA A 489 -1.19 -80.47 3.92
N GLU A 490 -1.51 -80.34 5.21
CA GLU A 490 -0.73 -80.88 6.33
C GLU A 490 -0.60 -82.43 6.24
N LEU A 491 -1.68 -83.11 5.84
CA LEU A 491 -1.65 -84.54 5.58
C LEU A 491 -0.75 -84.93 4.40
N MET A 492 -0.70 -84.11 3.34
CA MET A 492 0.24 -84.33 2.22
C MET A 492 1.69 -84.19 2.67
N GLU A 493 1.99 -83.29 3.60
CA GLU A 493 3.35 -83.10 4.14
C GLU A 493 3.74 -84.28 5.03
N SER A 494 2.92 -84.60 6.02
CA SER A 494 3.24 -85.64 7.02
C SER A 494 3.38 -87.04 6.42
N SER A 495 2.70 -87.31 5.30
CA SER A 495 2.80 -88.57 4.55
C SER A 495 3.85 -88.56 3.43
N SER A 496 4.54 -87.43 3.25
CA SER A 496 5.60 -87.23 2.26
C SER A 496 6.87 -87.97 2.64
N GLU A 497 7.72 -88.19 1.64
CA GLU A 497 9.03 -88.80 1.82
C GLU A 497 10.09 -87.70 1.98
N THR A 498 11.20 -88.07 2.64
CA THR A 498 12.30 -87.14 2.87
C THR A 498 12.82 -86.57 1.56
N ASN A 499 12.93 -85.23 1.48
CA ASN A 499 13.37 -84.46 0.32
C ASN A 499 12.54 -84.71 -0.95
N LYS A 500 11.25 -85.00 -0.79
CA LYS A 500 10.28 -85.07 -1.89
C LYS A 500 9.10 -84.12 -1.66
N ILE A 501 8.47 -83.74 -2.76
CA ILE A 501 7.27 -82.90 -2.77
C ILE A 501 6.09 -83.79 -3.12
N GLN A 502 5.21 -84.01 -2.15
CA GLN A 502 3.98 -84.76 -2.35
C GLN A 502 2.85 -83.82 -2.74
N VAL A 503 2.14 -84.15 -3.81
CA VAL A 503 1.01 -83.37 -4.30
C VAL A 503 -0.28 -84.20 -4.33
N SER A 504 -1.37 -83.57 -3.93
CA SER A 504 -2.72 -84.15 -4.02
C SER A 504 -3.21 -84.30 -5.48
N ALA A 505 -4.23 -85.14 -5.70
CA ALA A 505 -4.84 -85.31 -7.02
C ALA A 505 -5.46 -84.02 -7.59
N THR A 506 -5.98 -83.14 -6.73
CA THR A 506 -6.56 -81.86 -7.15
C THR A 506 -5.49 -80.94 -7.72
N LEU A 507 -4.36 -80.81 -7.03
CA LEU A 507 -3.21 -80.02 -7.50
C LEU A 507 -2.60 -80.64 -8.76
N LYS A 508 -2.45 -81.97 -8.84
CA LYS A 508 -1.96 -82.64 -10.06
C LYS A 508 -2.81 -82.28 -11.27
N ARG A 509 -4.13 -82.27 -11.14
CA ARG A 509 -5.05 -81.89 -12.23
C ARG A 509 -4.84 -80.44 -12.66
N LEU A 510 -4.71 -79.52 -11.71
CA LEU A 510 -4.42 -78.11 -12.02
C LEU A 510 -3.07 -77.95 -12.73
N LEU A 511 -2.02 -78.59 -12.25
CA LEU A 511 -0.69 -78.55 -12.88
C LEU A 511 -0.66 -79.20 -14.26
N SER A 512 -1.43 -80.29 -14.45
CA SER A 512 -1.57 -80.92 -15.78
C SER A 512 -2.24 -79.99 -16.79
N ASN A 513 -3.18 -79.15 -16.34
CA ASN A 513 -3.85 -78.17 -17.21
C ASN A 513 -2.95 -76.96 -17.53
N ILE A 514 -2.04 -76.60 -16.63
CA ILE A 514 -1.10 -75.49 -16.82
C ILE A 514 0.08 -75.92 -17.72
N GLY A 515 0.57 -77.15 -17.55
CA GLY A 515 1.74 -77.67 -18.27
C GLY A 515 3.08 -77.29 -17.64
N GLY A 516 4.17 -77.91 -18.10
CA GLY A 516 5.54 -77.58 -17.69
C GLY A 516 6.04 -78.18 -16.37
N PHE A 517 5.31 -79.13 -15.76
CA PHE A 517 5.70 -79.80 -14.52
C PHE A 517 5.75 -81.32 -14.69
N GLU A 518 6.83 -81.94 -14.22
CA GLU A 518 7.00 -83.39 -14.18
C GLU A 518 6.37 -83.96 -12.91
N ILE A 519 5.34 -84.80 -13.08
CA ILE A 519 4.58 -85.40 -11.97
C ILE A 519 4.48 -86.91 -12.19
N SER A 520 4.90 -87.70 -11.19
CA SER A 520 4.80 -89.16 -11.20
C SER A 520 3.80 -89.68 -10.16
N GLU A 521 3.03 -90.71 -10.50
CA GLU A 521 2.11 -91.35 -9.55
C GLU A 521 2.90 -92.11 -8.46
N ARG A 522 2.46 -92.03 -7.21
CA ARG A 522 3.07 -92.77 -6.10
C ARG A 522 2.62 -94.23 -6.15
N ILE A 523 3.46 -95.11 -6.70
CA ILE A 523 3.13 -96.53 -6.93
C ILE A 523 3.45 -97.43 -5.71
N ASN A 524 4.47 -97.08 -4.89
CA ASN A 524 4.96 -97.93 -3.79
C ASN A 524 4.92 -97.24 -2.42
N GLY A 525 3.73 -97.18 -1.82
CA GLY A 525 3.54 -96.82 -0.41
C GLY A 525 2.08 -96.94 -0.05
N SER A 526 1.72 -97.90 0.81
CA SER A 526 0.35 -97.97 1.31
C SER A 526 0.05 -96.66 2.02
N LEU A 527 -0.88 -95.84 1.49
CA LEU A 527 -1.40 -94.71 2.27
C LEU A 527 -1.85 -95.27 3.62
N THR A 528 -1.38 -94.68 4.71
CA THR A 528 -1.78 -95.08 6.06
C THR A 528 -3.31 -95.13 6.14
N ASN A 529 -3.89 -96.10 6.84
CA ASN A 529 -5.35 -96.21 6.96
C ASN A 529 -6.00 -94.88 7.40
N THR A 530 -5.31 -94.12 8.24
CA THR A 530 -5.70 -92.77 8.69
C THR A 530 -5.80 -91.75 7.54
N MET A 531 -4.89 -91.82 6.57
CA MET A 531 -4.85 -90.90 5.43
C MET A 531 -5.98 -91.21 4.43
N LYS A 532 -6.24 -92.50 4.18
CA LYS A 532 -7.38 -92.92 3.34
C LYS A 532 -8.70 -92.46 3.96
N ALA A 533 -8.87 -92.64 5.28
CA ALA A 533 -10.06 -92.19 6.00
C ALA A 533 -10.29 -90.67 5.90
N ILE A 534 -9.26 -89.84 6.05
CA ILE A 534 -9.39 -88.38 5.95
C ILE A 534 -9.67 -87.91 4.51
N LEU A 535 -9.06 -88.57 3.51
CA LEU A 535 -9.35 -88.27 2.10
C LEU A 535 -10.77 -88.69 1.70
N GLU A 536 -11.25 -89.84 2.20
CA GLU A 536 -12.63 -90.31 2.01
C GLU A 536 -13.65 -89.40 2.72
N GLU A 537 -13.37 -88.98 3.97
CA GLU A 537 -14.16 -88.01 4.74
C GLU A 537 -14.40 -86.71 3.95
N HIS A 538 -13.43 -86.31 3.13
CA HIS A 538 -13.48 -85.10 2.32
C HIS A 538 -13.78 -85.35 0.83
N SER A 539 -14.21 -86.57 0.45
CA SER A 539 -14.55 -86.95 -0.93
C SER A 539 -13.42 -86.70 -1.95
N LEU A 540 -12.16 -86.84 -1.52
CA LEU A 540 -10.97 -86.67 -2.34
C LEU A 540 -10.44 -88.02 -2.83
N SER A 541 -9.82 -88.01 -4.01
CA SER A 541 -9.18 -89.21 -4.57
C SER A 541 -8.05 -89.69 -3.64
N PRO A 542 -7.97 -91.01 -3.32
CA PRO A 542 -6.89 -91.56 -2.50
C PRO A 542 -5.53 -91.60 -3.21
N LYS A 543 -5.45 -91.12 -4.47
CA LYS A 543 -4.20 -91.08 -5.25
C LYS A 543 -3.39 -89.83 -4.93
N THR A 544 -2.10 -90.03 -4.67
CA THR A 544 -1.11 -88.98 -4.44
C THR A 544 0.03 -89.07 -5.45
N TYR A 545 0.70 -87.95 -5.71
CA TYR A 545 1.73 -87.86 -6.74
C TYR A 545 3.00 -87.20 -6.21
N TRP A 546 4.13 -87.46 -6.87
CA TRP A 546 5.41 -86.79 -6.62
C TRP A 546 5.65 -85.72 -7.69
N LEU A 547 5.90 -84.49 -7.25
CA LEU A 547 6.39 -83.42 -8.12
C LEU A 547 7.93 -83.52 -8.18
N THR A 548 8.49 -83.82 -9.35
CA THR A 548 9.92 -84.14 -9.51
C THR A 548 10.73 -83.04 -10.18
N GLY A 549 10.11 -82.21 -11.02
CA GLY A 549 10.81 -81.17 -11.76
C GLY A 549 9.88 -80.32 -12.63
N THR A 550 10.49 -79.45 -13.42
CA THR A 550 9.85 -78.66 -14.49
C THR A 550 10.38 -79.10 -15.84
N ASP A 551 9.47 -79.24 -16.81
CA ASP A 551 9.80 -79.64 -18.19
C ASP A 551 10.48 -78.46 -18.91
N HIS A 552 11.81 -78.43 -18.95
CA HIS A 552 12.56 -77.39 -19.67
C HIS A 552 12.61 -77.70 -21.17
N SER A 553 11.46 -77.58 -21.83
CA SER A 553 11.38 -77.51 -23.30
C SER A 553 10.27 -76.57 -23.77
N SER A 554 10.34 -75.30 -23.38
CA SER A 554 9.82 -74.12 -24.13
C SER A 554 9.99 -72.85 -23.30
N ASN A 555 10.28 -71.74 -23.97
CA ASN A 555 10.45 -70.36 -23.46
C ASN A 555 11.89 -69.92 -23.12
N THR A 556 12.78 -70.01 -24.10
CA THR A 556 13.74 -68.94 -24.36
C THR A 556 13.11 -67.91 -25.30
N THR A 557 12.31 -66.98 -24.78
CA THR A 557 12.00 -65.69 -25.41
C THR A 557 11.48 -64.76 -24.33
N ASP A 558 12.00 -63.52 -24.33
CA ASP A 558 11.59 -62.34 -23.55
C ASP A 558 12.50 -61.94 -22.38
N THR A 559 13.79 -61.78 -22.67
CA THR A 559 14.63 -60.78 -22.02
C THR A 559 15.00 -59.67 -23.00
N SER A 560 14.03 -58.83 -23.37
CA SER A 560 14.31 -57.54 -24.03
C SER A 560 13.09 -56.62 -23.96
N SER A 561 12.89 -55.95 -22.82
CA SER A 561 12.23 -54.63 -22.74
C SER A 561 12.01 -54.21 -21.29
N LEU A 562 13.05 -53.62 -20.66
CA LEU A 562 12.88 -52.65 -19.56
C LEU A 562 14.24 -52.02 -19.24
N SER A 563 14.74 -51.23 -20.19
CA SER A 563 15.68 -50.15 -19.93
C SER A 563 15.06 -48.88 -20.48
N THR A 564 14.69 -47.98 -19.59
CA THR A 564 14.70 -46.50 -19.68
C THR A 564 13.58 -45.95 -18.77
N VAL A 565 13.90 -45.69 -17.49
CA VAL A 565 13.17 -44.69 -16.71
C VAL A 565 14.20 -43.67 -16.23
N SER A 566 14.01 -42.47 -16.74
CA SER A 566 14.81 -41.27 -16.64
C SER A 566 14.92 -40.80 -15.19
N ILE A 567 16.17 -40.58 -14.73
CA ILE A 567 16.48 -39.77 -13.55
C ILE A 567 16.43 -38.31 -14.01
N ILE A 568 15.42 -37.56 -13.58
CA ILE A 568 15.44 -36.10 -13.59
C ILE A 568 15.98 -35.68 -12.22
N SER A 569 17.21 -35.20 -12.20
CA SER A 569 17.80 -34.44 -11.10
C SER A 569 17.57 -32.95 -11.34
N GLU A 570 16.78 -32.31 -10.48
CA GLU A 570 16.75 -30.84 -10.35
C GLU A 570 18.06 -30.37 -9.69
N GLN A 571 18.78 -29.53 -10.42
CA GLN A 571 19.56 -28.41 -9.89
C GLN A 571 18.82 -27.12 -10.27
#